data_AF-A0A957HCZ9-F1
#
_entry.id   AF-A0A957HCZ9-F1
#
_cell.length_a   1.000
_cell.length_b   1.000
_cell.length_c   1.000
_cell.angle_alpha   90.00
_cell.angle_beta   90.00
_cell.angle_gamma   90.00
#
_symmetry.space_group_name_H-M   'P 1'
#
loop_
_entity.id
_entity.type
_entity.pdbx_description
1 polymer ?
#
loop_
_entity_poly.entity_id
_entity_poly.type
_entity_poly.pdbx_seq_one_letter_code
_entity_poly.pdbx_strand_id
1 'polypeptide(L)'
;MGRRLFTLVVIVVIAVVLVGVIGYAAFYILAGSGEASQGIEEVVSTLDAPDGLLYEIDPERSTARFEIAEVLRGADIIVEGTTNDVGGQISVNFDAPEESQVGEIVINARTLRTDNEDRNRALRTVILQSADDAYEFITFTPTELTVDSQSNESIVVGTVLELSVEGNLHVVEATRRVT
;
A
#
# COMPACT_ATOMS: atom_id res chain seq x y z
N MET A 1 46.23 -17.39 -34.48
CA MET A 1 45.48 -16.35 -33.75
C MET A 1 43.97 -16.63 -33.58
N GLY A 2 43.32 -17.48 -34.39
CA GLY A 2 41.84 -17.57 -34.43
C GLY A 2 41.12 -18.39 -33.33
N ARG A 3 41.61 -19.58 -32.96
CA ARG A 3 40.88 -20.49 -32.04
C ARG A 3 40.78 -19.97 -30.60
N ARG A 4 41.87 -19.42 -30.05
CA ARG A 4 41.90 -18.91 -28.66
C ARG A 4 41.07 -17.65 -28.47
N LEU A 5 41.09 -16.75 -29.45
CA LEU A 5 40.27 -15.54 -29.44
C LEU A 5 38.78 -15.88 -29.59
N PHE A 6 38.43 -16.80 -30.48
CA PHE A 6 37.06 -17.28 -30.65
C PHE A 6 36.52 -17.94 -29.38
N THR A 7 37.30 -18.81 -28.72
CA THR A 7 36.91 -19.43 -27.44
C THR A 7 36.67 -18.40 -26.34
N LEU A 8 37.52 -17.37 -26.24
CA LEU A 8 37.33 -16.28 -25.26
C LEU A 8 36.04 -15.50 -25.51
N VAL A 9 35.74 -15.15 -26.77
CA VAL A 9 34.50 -14.45 -27.12
C VAL A 9 33.27 -15.30 -26.76
N VAL A 10 33.29 -16.61 -27.07
CA VAL A 10 32.18 -17.51 -26.73
C VAL A 10 31.98 -17.62 -25.22
N ILE A 11 33.05 -17.75 -24.43
CA ILE A 11 32.96 -17.79 -22.95
C ILE A 11 32.35 -16.50 -22.40
N VAL A 12 32.79 -15.34 -22.89
CA VAL A 12 32.26 -14.03 -22.46
C VAL A 12 30.78 -13.92 -22.82
N VAL A 13 30.37 -14.31 -24.03
CA VAL A 13 28.96 -14.30 -24.43
C VAL A 13 28.11 -15.22 -23.55
N ILE A 14 28.58 -16.43 -23.26
CA ILE A 14 27.88 -17.36 -22.35
C ILE A 14 27.78 -16.77 -20.94
N ALA A 15 28.86 -16.16 -20.43
CA ALA A 15 28.84 -15.53 -19.11
C ALA A 15 27.82 -14.38 -19.04
N VAL A 16 27.76 -13.52 -20.06
CA VAL A 16 26.77 -12.44 -20.14
C VAL A 16 25.34 -12.99 -20.20
N VAL A 17 25.10 -14.01 -21.01
CA VAL A 17 23.77 -14.67 -21.09
C VAL A 17 23.40 -15.29 -19.75
N LEU A 18 24.33 -15.99 -19.09
CA LEU A 18 24.09 -16.60 -17.78
C LEU A 18 23.77 -15.54 -16.72
N VAL A 19 24.50 -14.41 -16.70
CA VAL A 19 24.19 -13.29 -15.79
C VAL A 19 22.80 -12.74 -16.06
N GLY A 20 22.40 -12.58 -17.33
CA GLY A 20 21.06 -12.15 -17.70
C GLY A 20 19.97 -13.14 -17.25
N VAL A 21 20.20 -14.44 -17.45
CA VAL A 21 19.26 -15.51 -17.03
C VAL A 21 19.16 -15.57 -15.51
N ILE A 22 20.27 -15.48 -14.79
CA ILE A 22 20.30 -15.48 -13.32
C ILE A 22 19.58 -14.22 -12.80
N GLY A 23 19.84 -13.05 -13.37
CA GLY A 23 19.15 -11.81 -13.00
C GLY A 23 17.64 -11.91 -13.23
N TYR A 24 17.22 -12.46 -14.38
CA TYR A 24 15.81 -12.69 -14.67
C TYR A 24 15.19 -13.68 -13.67
N ALA A 25 15.83 -14.82 -13.41
CA ALA A 25 15.32 -15.80 -12.45
C ALA A 25 15.25 -15.22 -11.02
N ALA A 26 16.27 -14.47 -10.59
CA ALA A 26 16.31 -13.82 -9.29
C ALA A 26 15.17 -12.81 -9.12
N PHE A 27 14.85 -12.04 -10.16
CA PHE A 27 13.70 -11.12 -10.16
C PHE A 27 12.37 -11.87 -9.90
N TYR A 28 12.17 -13.04 -10.51
CA TYR A 28 10.99 -13.88 -10.27
C TYR A 28 10.94 -14.45 -8.85
N ILE A 29 12.09 -14.80 -8.27
CA ILE A 29 12.16 -15.40 -6.93
C ILE A 29 12.00 -14.35 -5.83
N LEU A 30 12.73 -13.23 -5.94
CA LEU A 30 12.71 -12.14 -4.96
C LEU A 30 11.37 -11.43 -4.87
N ALA A 31 10.55 -11.51 -5.92
CA ALA A 31 9.21 -10.96 -5.94
C ALA A 31 8.25 -11.57 -4.93
N GLY A 32 8.53 -12.79 -4.45
CA GLY A 32 7.62 -13.56 -3.61
C GLY A 32 6.27 -13.89 -4.26
N SER A 33 5.44 -14.63 -3.52
CA SER A 33 4.04 -14.91 -3.88
C SER A 33 3.18 -13.64 -3.84
N GLY A 34 3.62 -12.66 -3.04
CA GLY A 34 2.88 -11.45 -2.77
C GLY A 34 1.72 -11.64 -1.79
N GLU A 35 1.73 -12.74 -1.05
CA GLU A 35 0.87 -12.94 0.11
C GLU A 35 1.41 -12.11 1.29
N ALA A 36 0.50 -11.62 2.14
CA ALA A 36 0.86 -10.94 3.38
C ALA A 36 1.74 -11.84 4.27
N SER A 37 2.69 -11.24 5.00
CA SER A 37 3.47 -11.97 6.03
C SER A 37 2.63 -12.32 7.26
N GLN A 38 1.62 -11.50 7.56
CA GLN A 38 0.75 -11.58 8.73
C GLN A 38 -0.62 -10.96 8.43
N GLY A 39 -1.63 -11.31 9.24
CA GLY A 39 -2.97 -10.71 9.12
C GLY A 39 -2.96 -9.23 9.45
N ILE A 40 -3.79 -8.44 8.77
CA ILE A 40 -3.83 -6.98 8.96
C ILE A 40 -4.23 -6.59 10.38
N GLU A 41 -5.08 -7.41 11.00
CA GLU A 41 -5.59 -7.26 12.35
C GLU A 41 -4.48 -7.38 13.40
N GLU A 42 -3.38 -8.07 13.08
CA GLU A 42 -2.21 -8.21 13.96
C GLU A 42 -1.29 -6.97 13.91
N VAL A 43 -1.40 -6.17 12.85
CA VAL A 43 -0.54 -5.00 12.60
C VAL A 43 -1.20 -3.72 13.09
N VAL A 44 -2.53 -3.66 13.02
CA VAL A 44 -3.29 -2.47 13.43
C VAL A 44 -3.10 -2.19 14.91
N SER A 45 -2.68 -0.96 15.21
CA SER A 45 -2.60 -0.46 16.58
C SER A 45 -4.00 -0.24 17.15
N THR A 46 -4.24 -0.69 18.38
CA THR A 46 -5.49 -0.38 19.09
C THR A 46 -5.57 1.12 19.41
N LEU A 47 -6.69 1.74 19.04
CA LEU A 47 -7.02 3.11 19.34
C LEU A 47 -7.58 3.21 20.77
N ASP A 48 -6.93 4.00 21.63
CA ASP A 48 -7.42 4.32 22.96
C ASP A 48 -8.39 5.50 22.90
N ALA A 49 -9.68 5.21 22.88
CA ALA A 49 -10.73 6.22 22.77
C ALA A 49 -11.90 5.89 23.72
N PRO A 50 -11.76 6.19 25.03
CA PRO A 50 -12.71 5.78 26.06
C PRO A 50 -14.09 6.41 25.95
N ASP A 51 -14.18 7.59 25.31
CA ASP A 51 -15.40 8.40 25.23
C ASP A 51 -16.18 8.21 23.91
N GLY A 52 -15.74 7.30 23.03
CA GLY A 52 -16.39 7.04 21.74
C GLY A 52 -16.67 5.57 21.50
N LEU A 53 -17.58 5.30 20.55
CA LEU A 53 -17.85 3.94 20.08
C LEU A 53 -16.79 3.56 19.05
N LEU A 54 -16.04 2.50 19.36
CA LEU A 54 -14.98 1.99 18.49
C LEU A 54 -15.55 1.16 17.35
N TYR A 55 -15.12 1.48 16.14
CA TYR A 55 -15.34 0.76 14.91
C TYR A 55 -14.01 0.29 14.34
N GLU A 56 -14.04 -0.87 13.68
CA GLU A 56 -12.90 -1.45 12.99
C GLU A 56 -13.22 -1.54 11.50
N ILE A 57 -12.21 -1.27 10.67
CA ILE A 57 -12.31 -1.46 9.23
C ILE A 57 -12.45 -2.95 8.95
N ASP A 58 -13.53 -3.31 8.27
CA ASP A 58 -13.75 -4.68 7.80
C ASP A 58 -12.99 -4.89 6.48
N PRO A 59 -11.93 -5.73 6.45
CA PRO A 59 -11.13 -5.95 5.25
C PRO A 59 -11.95 -6.58 4.11
N GLU A 60 -12.96 -7.39 4.42
CA GLU A 60 -13.79 -8.05 3.39
C GLU A 60 -14.72 -7.07 2.66
N ARG A 61 -14.94 -5.88 3.25
CA ARG A 61 -15.83 -4.84 2.73
C ARG A 61 -15.12 -3.52 2.41
N SER A 62 -13.79 -3.52 2.46
CA SER A 62 -12.97 -2.32 2.27
C SER A 62 -11.90 -2.56 1.21
N THR A 63 -11.52 -1.50 0.51
CA THR A 63 -10.49 -1.57 -0.55
C THR A 63 -9.64 -0.32 -0.51
N ALA A 64 -8.33 -0.49 -0.46
CA ALA A 64 -7.37 0.55 -0.79
C ALA A 64 -7.02 0.46 -2.28
N ARG A 65 -6.97 1.61 -2.97
CA ARG A 65 -6.67 1.67 -4.41
C ARG A 65 -5.76 2.82 -4.77
N PHE A 66 -5.01 2.65 -5.86
CA PHE A 66 -4.36 3.74 -6.58
C PHE A 66 -4.74 3.72 -8.05
N GLU A 67 -4.70 4.88 -8.69
CA GLU A 67 -4.91 5.04 -10.13
C GLU A 67 -3.76 5.86 -10.73
N ILE A 68 -3.21 5.40 -11.84
CA ILE A 68 -2.14 6.09 -12.58
C ILE A 68 -2.54 6.19 -14.05
N ALA A 69 -2.57 7.41 -14.57
CA ALA A 69 -2.68 7.64 -16.00
C ALA A 69 -1.30 7.51 -16.67
N GLU A 70 -1.19 6.67 -17.69
CA GLU A 70 0.07 6.46 -18.43
C GLU A 70 -0.16 6.38 -19.95
N VAL A 71 0.88 6.71 -20.71
CA VAL A 71 0.92 6.51 -22.17
C VAL A 71 1.77 5.29 -22.48
N LEU A 72 1.13 4.16 -22.76
CA LEU A 72 1.81 2.90 -23.05
C LEU A 72 1.76 2.60 -24.55
N ARG A 73 2.94 2.61 -25.20
CA ARG A 73 3.09 2.37 -26.65
C ARG A 73 2.20 3.31 -27.52
N GLY A 74 2.02 4.54 -27.06
CA GLY A 74 1.23 5.56 -27.77
C GLY A 74 -0.28 5.50 -27.53
N ALA A 75 -0.74 4.65 -26.61
CA ALA A 75 -2.13 4.62 -26.15
C ALA A 75 -2.23 5.12 -24.70
N ASP A 76 -3.22 5.97 -24.42
CA ASP A 76 -3.56 6.39 -23.06
C ASP A 76 -4.27 5.23 -22.34
N ILE A 77 -3.77 4.87 -21.17
CA ILE A 77 -4.39 3.88 -20.29
C ILE A 77 -4.42 4.38 -18.85
N ILE A 78 -5.37 3.84 -18.08
CA ILE A 78 -5.44 4.01 -16.63
C ILE A 78 -5.10 2.68 -16.00
N VAL A 79 -4.07 2.67 -15.16
CA VAL A 79 -3.70 1.52 -14.34
C VAL A 79 -4.34 1.69 -12.98
N GLU A 80 -5.16 0.73 -12.59
CA GLU A 80 -5.69 0.60 -11.24
C GLU A 80 -4.92 -0.51 -10.50
N GLY A 81 -4.54 -0.23 -9.25
CA GLY A 81 -4.06 -1.25 -8.33
C GLY A 81 -4.88 -1.25 -7.05
N THR A 82 -5.27 -2.43 -6.59
CA THR A 82 -6.18 -2.61 -5.45
C THR A 82 -5.66 -3.63 -4.44
N THR A 83 -6.06 -3.46 -3.19
CA THR A 83 -5.96 -4.47 -2.14
C THR A 83 -7.12 -4.31 -1.16
N ASN A 84 -7.60 -5.42 -0.60
CA ASN A 84 -8.56 -5.45 0.50
C ASN A 84 -7.88 -5.60 1.86
N ASP A 85 -6.56 -5.77 1.86
CA ASP A 85 -5.73 -5.91 3.05
C ASP A 85 -5.44 -4.52 3.63
N VAL A 86 -6.50 -3.95 4.21
CA VAL A 86 -6.54 -2.63 4.84
C VAL A 86 -7.20 -2.76 6.20
N GLY A 87 -6.61 -2.13 7.19
CA GLY A 87 -7.08 -2.17 8.56
C GLY A 87 -6.91 -0.82 9.25
N GLY A 88 -7.61 -0.65 10.36
CA GLY A 88 -7.60 0.57 11.14
C GLY A 88 -8.83 0.66 12.02
N GLN A 89 -8.79 1.60 12.95
CA GLN A 89 -9.88 1.81 13.91
C GLN A 89 -10.35 3.26 13.87
N ILE A 90 -11.65 3.47 14.08
CA ILE A 90 -12.29 4.77 14.14
C ILE A 90 -13.15 4.80 15.39
N SER A 91 -12.96 5.79 16.25
CA SER A 91 -13.84 6.03 17.38
C SER A 91 -14.78 7.19 17.06
N VAL A 92 -16.08 6.96 17.21
CA VAL A 92 -17.11 7.98 16.98
C VAL A 92 -17.71 8.39 18.32
N ASN A 93 -17.52 9.65 18.69
CA ASN A 93 -18.22 10.25 19.83
C ASN A 93 -19.53 10.86 19.33
N PHE A 94 -20.66 10.24 19.69
CA PHE A 94 -21.97 10.67 19.23
C PHE A 94 -22.46 11.94 19.93
N ASP A 95 -22.02 12.19 21.16
CA ASP A 95 -22.42 13.36 21.93
C ASP A 95 -21.56 14.59 21.59
N ALA A 96 -20.29 14.37 21.22
CA ALA A 96 -19.34 15.38 20.78
C ALA A 96 -18.57 14.88 19.53
N PRO A 97 -19.14 15.00 18.32
CA PRO A 97 -18.52 14.49 17.07
C PRO A 97 -17.10 14.97 16.82
N GLU A 98 -16.80 16.21 17.22
CA GLU A 98 -15.48 16.83 17.15
C GLU A 98 -14.40 16.14 18.01
N GLU A 99 -14.81 15.36 19.00
CA GLU A 99 -13.92 14.54 19.83
C GLU A 99 -13.74 13.11 19.28
N SER A 100 -14.32 12.81 18.11
CA SER A 100 -14.08 11.55 17.41
C SER A 100 -12.61 11.41 17.02
N GLN A 101 -12.15 10.17 16.83
CA GLN A 101 -10.75 9.88 16.56
C GLN A 101 -10.62 8.87 15.43
N VAL A 102 -9.63 9.08 14.58
CA VAL A 102 -9.21 8.09 13.56
C VAL A 102 -7.87 7.56 14.03
N GLY A 103 -7.79 6.24 14.22
CA GLY A 103 -6.54 5.55 14.51
C GLY A 103 -5.66 5.42 13.28
N GLU A 104 -4.50 4.79 13.43
CA GLU A 104 -3.64 4.50 12.29
C GLU A 104 -4.38 3.60 11.29
N ILE A 105 -4.29 3.96 10.01
CA ILE A 105 -4.75 3.14 8.90
C ILE A 105 -3.53 2.45 8.31
N VAL A 106 -3.59 1.13 8.21
CA VAL A 106 -2.52 0.28 7.69
C VAL A 106 -3.01 -0.39 6.42
N ILE A 107 -2.19 -0.38 5.38
CA ILE A 107 -2.46 -1.03 4.10
C ILE A 107 -1.30 -1.95 3.78
N ASN A 108 -1.57 -3.22 3.48
CA ASN A 108 -0.53 -4.13 3.04
C ASN A 108 -0.17 -3.88 1.57
N ALA A 109 1.03 -3.34 1.32
CA ALA A 109 1.52 -3.03 -0.01
C ALA A 109 1.96 -4.27 -0.80
N ARG A 110 2.20 -5.41 -0.14
CA ARG A 110 2.60 -6.67 -0.78
C ARG A 110 1.45 -7.31 -1.54
N THR A 111 0.22 -7.14 -1.02
CA THR A 111 -1.01 -7.68 -1.57
C THR A 111 -1.65 -6.81 -2.65
N LEU A 112 -1.13 -5.61 -2.93
CA LEU A 112 -1.57 -4.76 -4.04
C LEU A 112 -1.46 -5.47 -5.40
N ARG A 113 -2.56 -5.49 -6.17
CA ARG A 113 -2.62 -6.11 -7.49
C ARG A 113 -3.20 -5.17 -8.53
N THR A 114 -2.61 -5.22 -9.71
CA THR A 114 -3.09 -4.65 -10.98
C THR A 114 -3.44 -5.79 -11.93
N ASP A 115 -3.91 -5.45 -13.12
CA ASP A 115 -4.23 -6.39 -14.21
C ASP A 115 -3.01 -7.06 -14.89
N ASN A 116 -1.79 -6.73 -14.47
CA ASN A 116 -0.56 -7.20 -15.10
C ASN A 116 0.44 -7.75 -14.06
N GLU A 117 0.83 -9.02 -14.23
CA GLU A 117 1.74 -9.69 -13.28
C GLU A 117 3.17 -9.14 -13.27
N ASP A 118 3.69 -8.67 -14.41
CA ASP A 118 5.02 -8.04 -14.44
C ASP A 118 5.00 -6.72 -13.66
N ARG A 119 3.89 -5.98 -13.74
CA ARG A 119 3.67 -4.76 -12.94
C ARG A 119 3.49 -5.10 -11.46
N ASN A 120 2.70 -6.13 -11.13
CA ASN A 120 2.51 -6.59 -9.75
C ASN A 120 3.84 -6.92 -9.10
N ARG A 121 4.75 -7.52 -9.86
CA ARG A 121 6.10 -7.77 -9.42
C ARG A 121 6.94 -6.52 -9.26
N ALA A 122 6.93 -5.63 -10.26
CA ALA A 122 7.67 -4.39 -10.20
C ALA A 122 7.25 -3.55 -8.99
N LEU A 123 5.94 -3.54 -8.67
CA LEU A 123 5.40 -2.95 -7.45
C LEU A 123 6.09 -3.52 -6.21
N ARG A 124 6.10 -4.85 -6.05
CA ARG A 124 6.69 -5.50 -4.86
C ARG A 124 8.20 -5.38 -4.75
N THR A 125 8.93 -5.32 -5.86
CA THR A 125 10.40 -5.45 -5.86
C THR A 125 11.14 -4.14 -6.00
N VAL A 126 10.64 -3.22 -6.85
CA VAL A 126 11.39 -2.01 -7.24
C VAL A 126 10.71 -0.74 -6.74
N ILE A 127 9.37 -0.69 -6.81
CA ILE A 127 8.62 0.54 -6.57
C ILE A 127 8.29 0.70 -5.09
N LEU A 128 7.55 -0.24 -4.53
CA LEU A 128 7.14 -0.25 -3.12
C LEU A 128 8.07 -1.08 -2.24
N GLN A 129 8.88 -1.95 -2.86
CA GLN A 129 9.84 -2.83 -2.16
C GLN A 129 9.17 -3.73 -1.11
N SER A 130 7.85 -3.92 -1.18
CA SER A 130 7.06 -4.64 -0.21
C SER A 130 7.32 -6.15 -0.14
N ALA A 131 8.15 -6.70 -1.04
CA ALA A 131 8.70 -8.04 -0.87
C ALA A 131 9.72 -8.13 0.29
N ASP A 132 10.26 -7.00 0.74
CA ASP A 132 11.00 -6.87 2.00
C ASP A 132 9.99 -6.58 3.13
N ASP A 133 10.11 -7.27 4.25
CA ASP A 133 9.25 -7.08 5.42
C ASP A 133 9.35 -5.65 5.99
N ALA A 134 10.50 -4.98 5.80
CA ALA A 134 10.70 -3.60 6.25
C ALA A 134 9.79 -2.59 5.53
N TYR A 135 9.27 -2.92 4.35
CA TYR A 135 8.44 -2.03 3.52
C TYR A 135 7.11 -2.66 3.14
N GLU A 136 6.67 -3.68 3.88
CA GLU A 136 5.42 -4.40 3.59
C GLU A 136 4.19 -3.51 3.76
N PHE A 137 4.21 -2.58 4.71
CA PHE A 137 3.04 -1.78 5.07
C PHE A 137 3.19 -0.32 4.65
N ILE A 138 2.10 0.23 4.12
CA ILE A 138 1.86 1.66 3.99
C ILE A 138 1.04 2.08 5.20
N THR A 139 1.41 3.18 5.86
CA THR A 139 0.64 3.69 7.00
C THR A 139 0.17 5.12 6.75
N PHE A 140 -1.05 5.39 7.19
CA PHE A 140 -1.55 6.75 7.35
C PHE A 140 -1.81 6.97 8.83
N THR A 141 -1.07 7.89 9.45
CA THR A 141 -1.20 8.24 10.86
C THR A 141 -1.93 9.59 10.95
N PRO A 142 -3.23 9.61 11.32
CA PRO A 142 -3.97 10.85 11.50
C PRO A 142 -3.33 11.74 12.56
N THR A 143 -3.41 13.04 12.34
CA THR A 143 -2.91 14.09 13.26
C THR A 143 -3.98 15.10 13.62
N GLU A 144 -5.00 15.25 12.77
CA GLU A 144 -6.12 16.16 12.99
C GLU A 144 -7.37 15.61 12.30
N LEU A 145 -8.51 15.66 12.99
CA LEU A 145 -9.83 15.36 12.45
C LEU A 145 -10.66 16.63 12.54
N THR A 146 -11.20 17.08 11.42
CA THR A 146 -12.21 18.14 11.37
C THR A 146 -13.53 17.53 10.93
N VAL A 147 -14.58 17.78 11.71
CA VAL A 147 -15.94 17.43 11.37
C VAL A 147 -16.62 18.69 10.84
N ASP A 148 -17.05 18.69 9.58
CA ASP A 148 -17.87 19.77 9.03
C ASP A 148 -19.34 19.56 9.46
N SER A 149 -19.61 19.78 10.74
CA SER A 149 -20.97 19.84 11.25
C SER A 149 -21.37 21.29 11.46
N GLN A 150 -22.33 21.78 10.67
CA GLN A 150 -22.92 23.12 10.85
C GLN A 150 -23.66 23.32 12.19
N SER A 151 -23.70 22.30 13.03
CA SER A 151 -24.24 22.32 14.38
C SER A 151 -23.44 21.34 15.23
N ASN A 152 -22.71 21.85 16.22
CA ASN A 152 -21.99 21.08 17.26
C ASN A 152 -22.98 20.37 18.23
N GLU A 153 -24.02 19.76 17.67
CA GLU A 153 -25.04 19.01 18.37
C GLU A 153 -24.75 17.52 18.19
N SER A 154 -25.11 16.73 19.20
CA SER A 154 -25.00 15.27 19.18
C SER A 154 -25.55 14.68 17.87
N ILE A 155 -24.86 13.69 17.33
CA ILE A 155 -25.26 12.96 16.13
C ILE A 155 -25.97 11.65 16.50
N VAL A 156 -26.74 11.11 15.57
CA VAL A 156 -27.38 9.78 15.70
C VAL A 156 -26.90 8.85 14.61
N VAL A 157 -27.07 7.54 14.81
CA VAL A 157 -26.76 6.55 13.78
C VAL A 157 -27.57 6.83 12.51
N GLY A 158 -26.88 6.85 11.37
CA GLY A 158 -27.46 7.19 10.06
C GLY A 158 -27.26 8.65 9.66
N THR A 159 -26.74 9.51 10.55
CA THR A 159 -26.27 10.85 10.15
C THR A 159 -25.05 10.71 9.24
N VAL A 160 -25.09 11.41 8.11
CA VAL A 160 -23.93 11.54 7.21
C VAL A 160 -23.10 12.73 7.69
N LEU A 161 -21.81 12.50 7.91
CA LEU A 161 -20.85 13.52 8.28
C LEU A 161 -19.81 13.67 7.17
N GLU A 162 -19.45 14.92 6.88
CA GLU A 162 -18.27 15.23 6.09
C GLU A 162 -17.09 15.38 7.06
N LEU A 163 -16.09 14.54 6.86
CA LEU A 163 -14.88 14.50 7.68
C LEU A 163 -13.69 14.90 6.82
N SER A 164 -12.84 15.77 7.34
CA SER A 164 -11.53 16.06 6.79
C SER A 164 -10.47 15.56 7.77
N VAL A 165 -9.57 14.68 7.29
CA VAL A 165 -8.57 14.04 8.15
C VAL A 165 -7.19 14.44 7.65
N GLU A 166 -6.46 15.22 8.43
CA GLU A 166 -5.06 15.50 8.14
C GLU A 166 -4.18 14.45 8.81
N GLY A 167 -3.16 13.96 8.11
CA GLY A 167 -2.26 12.98 8.67
C GLY A 167 -0.98 12.78 7.87
N ASN A 168 -0.11 11.94 8.41
CA ASN A 168 1.14 11.57 7.76
C ASN A 168 0.94 10.27 7.01
N LEU A 169 1.08 10.31 5.69
CA LEU A 169 1.15 9.14 4.83
C LEU A 169 2.61 8.71 4.68
N HIS A 170 2.93 7.50 5.12
CA HIS A 170 4.24 6.87 5.00
C HIS A 170 4.20 5.75 3.96
N VAL A 171 5.07 5.86 2.95
CA VAL A 171 5.19 4.90 1.84
C VAL A 171 6.67 4.64 1.60
N VAL A 172 7.11 3.40 1.84
CA VAL A 172 8.52 2.98 1.78
C VAL A 172 9.38 3.80 2.76
N GLU A 173 10.18 4.75 2.29
CA GLU A 173 11.02 5.62 3.14
C GLU A 173 10.48 7.06 3.22
N ALA A 174 9.42 7.37 2.46
CA ALA A 174 8.91 8.73 2.34
C ALA A 174 7.69 8.95 3.22
N THR A 175 7.70 10.02 4.01
CA THR A 175 6.53 10.49 4.77
C THR A 175 6.09 11.86 4.27
N ARG A 176 4.80 12.03 4.02
CA ARG A 176 4.20 13.31 3.62
C ARG A 176 2.95 13.59 4.42
N ARG A 177 2.75 14.85 4.82
CA ARG A 177 1.47 15.31 5.36
C ARG A 177 0.47 15.43 4.21
N VAL A 178 -0.72 14.88 4.39
CA VAL A 178 -1.84 14.90 3.44
C VAL A 178 -3.14 15.22 4.20
N THR A 179 -4.16 15.64 3.45
CA THR A 179 -5.53 15.90 3.90
C THR A 179 -6.49 15.20 2.94
#